data_AF-A0A6J2X760-F1
#
_entry.id   AF-A0A6J2X760-F1
#
_cell.length_a   1.000
_cell.length_b   1.000
_cell.length_c   1.000
_cell.angle_alpha   90.00
_cell.angle_beta   90.00
_cell.angle_gamma   90.00
#
_symmetry.space_group_name_H-M   'P 1'
#
loop_
_entity.id
_entity.type
_entity.pdbx_description
1 polymer ?
#
loop_
_entity_poly.entity_id
_entity_poly.type
_entity_poly.pdbx_seq_one_letter_code
_entity_poly.pdbx_strand_id
1 'polypeptide(L)'
;MIIRNVTIYVTDNTSHKICLFRNRCIERTRDILDKKNHLKMFFRGKSFNCNCLQSCDHIHYYYSKTASVAWPAGTFRIPNHTIEEIRNNFAVMNIYFSSTRYPKITKKLIYLFNDLLANTGGLLGLFVGFSLLSAVELFFYMFWLIWKSYLMNNKINNRFDKNNDSPIYPYIN
;
A
#
# COMPACT_ATOMS: atom_id res chain seq x y z
N MET A 1 -46.62 7.38 3.54
CA MET A 1 -45.88 6.55 4.51
C MET A 1 -44.68 7.36 5.02
N ILE A 2 -44.77 7.89 6.24
CA ILE A 2 -43.68 8.63 6.89
C ILE A 2 -42.69 7.59 7.39
N ILE A 3 -41.60 7.36 6.64
CA ILE A 3 -40.52 6.50 7.11
C ILE A 3 -39.80 7.26 8.23
N ARG A 4 -40.19 7.00 9.48
CA ARG A 4 -39.42 7.42 10.65
C ARG A 4 -38.04 6.75 10.56
N ASN A 5 -36.98 7.56 10.60
CA ASN A 5 -35.59 7.11 10.66
C ASN A 5 -35.35 6.27 11.92
N VAL A 6 -35.57 4.97 11.85
CA VAL A 6 -35.14 4.02 12.88
C VAL A 6 -33.64 3.82 12.71
N THR A 7 -32.86 4.45 13.58
CA THR A 7 -31.43 4.21 13.68
C THR A 7 -31.25 2.98 14.57
N ILE A 8 -30.85 1.84 13.99
CA ILE A 8 -30.51 0.63 14.75
C ILE A 8 -29.23 0.96 15.53
N TYR A 9 -29.34 1.06 16.85
CA TYR A 9 -28.19 1.23 17.74
C TYR A 9 -27.64 -0.17 18.08
N VAL A 10 -26.44 -0.46 17.60
CA VAL A 10 -25.62 -1.57 18.14
C VAL A 10 -24.83 -0.98 19.30
N THR A 11 -25.12 -1.41 20.52
CA THR A 11 -24.35 -1.03 21.71
C THR A 11 -23.19 -2.00 21.84
N ASP A 12 -21.96 -1.54 21.67
CA ASP A 12 -20.78 -2.29 22.10
C ASP A 12 -20.25 -1.68 23.41
N ASN A 13 -19.90 -2.56 24.35
CA ASN A 13 -19.53 -2.25 25.73
C ASN A 13 -18.04 -1.90 25.85
N THR A 14 -17.56 -1.00 24.98
CA THR A 14 -16.19 -0.49 25.04
C THR A 14 -16.22 1.05 24.99
N SER A 15 -15.28 1.69 25.70
CA SER A 15 -15.22 3.14 25.94
C SER A 15 -15.12 4.04 24.69
N HIS A 16 -15.17 3.48 23.48
CA HIS A 16 -15.09 4.20 22.22
C HIS A 16 -16.37 4.03 21.39
N LYS A 17 -17.08 5.13 21.14
CA LYS A 17 -18.28 5.14 20.28
C LYS A 17 -17.85 5.01 18.82
N ILE A 18 -18.13 3.86 18.22
CA ILE A 18 -17.93 3.64 16.78
C ILE A 18 -19.19 4.12 16.05
N CYS A 19 -19.01 5.06 15.12
CA CYS A 19 -20.12 5.59 14.33
C CYS A 19 -20.20 4.84 12.98
N LEU A 20 -21.36 4.23 12.66
CA LEU A 20 -21.60 3.72 11.30
C LEU A 20 -21.56 4.87 10.27
N PHE A 21 -21.23 4.53 9.03
CA PHE A 21 -21.06 5.45 7.88
C PHE A 21 -22.22 6.44 7.66
N ARG A 22 -23.39 6.16 8.24
CA ARG A 22 -24.62 6.95 8.14
C ARG A 22 -25.12 7.41 9.51
N ASN A 23 -24.30 8.16 10.22
CA ASN A 23 -24.69 8.79 11.48
C ASN A 23 -25.15 10.24 11.27
N ARG A 24 -26.16 10.66 12.05
CA ARG A 24 -26.79 12.00 12.02
C ARG A 24 -25.81 13.17 12.19
N CYS A 25 -24.63 12.95 12.78
CA CYS A 25 -23.53 13.93 12.86
C CYS A 25 -22.87 14.22 11.50
N ILE A 26 -22.76 13.22 10.60
CA ILE A 26 -22.04 13.30 9.32
C ILE A 26 -22.97 13.71 8.16
N GLU A 27 -24.24 13.31 8.21
CA GLU A 27 -25.22 13.60 7.14
C GLU A 27 -25.52 15.11 7.05
N ARG A 28 -25.57 15.83 8.18
CA ARG A 28 -25.77 17.29 8.20
C ARG A 28 -24.59 18.12 7.70
N THR A 29 -23.38 17.56 7.67
CA THR A 29 -22.17 18.25 7.21
C THR A 29 -21.96 18.10 5.70
N ARG A 30 -22.42 16.99 5.10
CA ARG A 30 -22.30 16.75 3.65
C ARG A 30 -23.19 17.68 2.82
N ASP A 31 -24.45 17.90 3.23
CA ASP A 31 -25.37 18.79 2.51
C ASP A 31 -24.87 20.24 2.42
N ILE A 32 -23.93 20.63 3.29
CA ILE A 32 -23.31 21.96 3.32
C ILE A 32 -22.02 22.01 2.49
N LEU A 33 -21.29 20.89 2.35
CA LEU A 33 -20.03 20.79 1.61
C LEU A 33 -20.20 20.57 0.11
N ASP A 34 -21.29 19.90 -0.32
CA ASP A 34 -21.53 19.63 -1.75
C ASP A 34 -21.97 20.88 -2.53
N LYS A 35 -22.42 21.93 -1.81
CA LYS A 35 -22.95 23.16 -2.41
C LYS A 35 -21.97 24.33 -2.52
N LYS A 36 -20.70 24.17 -2.13
CA LYS A 36 -19.73 25.27 -2.23
C LYS A 36 -18.31 24.76 -2.49
N ASN A 37 -17.97 24.68 -3.77
CA ASN A 37 -16.60 25.00 -4.17
C ASN A 37 -16.30 26.42 -3.65
N HIS A 38 -15.25 26.55 -2.85
CA HIS A 38 -14.74 27.78 -2.21
C HIS A 38 -15.58 28.39 -1.08
N LEU A 39 -15.56 27.82 0.13
CA LEU A 39 -15.41 28.65 1.35
C LEU A 39 -15.16 27.78 2.59
N LYS A 40 -13.89 27.76 3.02
CA LYS A 40 -13.54 27.62 4.44
C LYS A 40 -14.26 28.75 5.20
N MET A 41 -14.82 28.44 6.36
CA MET A 41 -15.65 29.27 7.25
C MET A 41 -17.15 29.26 6.98
N PHE A 42 -17.89 28.47 7.77
CA PHE A 42 -19.03 28.94 8.57
C PHE A 42 -19.50 27.81 9.52
N PHE A 43 -18.77 27.61 10.62
CA PHE A 43 -19.32 26.92 11.79
C PHE A 43 -19.34 27.91 12.96
N ARG A 44 -20.36 28.75 12.96
CA ARG A 44 -20.69 29.62 14.10
C ARG A 44 -21.78 28.92 14.93
N GLY A 45 -21.39 28.38 16.09
CA GLY A 45 -22.29 28.38 17.26
C GLY A 45 -23.11 27.14 17.61
N LYS A 46 -22.82 25.92 17.11
CA LYS A 46 -23.25 24.67 17.79
C LYS A 46 -22.14 23.62 17.71
N SER A 47 -21.37 23.49 18.79
CA SER A 47 -20.45 22.36 18.97
C SER A 47 -21.28 21.09 19.16
N PHE A 48 -21.48 20.34 18.09
CA PHE A 48 -21.86 18.94 18.22
C PHE A 48 -20.59 18.17 18.59
N ASN A 49 -20.48 17.74 19.85
CA ASN A 49 -19.36 16.97 20.37
C ASN A 49 -19.40 15.52 19.82
N CYS A 50 -19.16 15.36 18.51
CA CYS A 50 -19.17 14.06 17.85
C CYS A 50 -17.76 13.43 17.93
N ASN A 51 -17.39 12.94 19.11
CA ASN A 51 -16.15 12.17 19.33
C ASN A 51 -16.34 10.71 18.86
N CYS A 52 -16.44 10.53 17.54
CA CYS A 52 -16.63 9.22 16.94
C CYS A 52 -15.49 8.90 15.98
N LEU A 53 -14.87 7.72 16.15
CA LEU A 53 -13.96 7.16 15.18
C LEU A 53 -14.74 6.40 14.10
N GLN A 54 -14.24 6.43 12.86
CA GLN A 54 -14.78 5.65 11.76
C GLN A 54 -14.31 4.19 11.89
N SER A 55 -15.21 3.24 11.63
CA SER A 55 -14.87 1.80 11.59
C SER A 55 -13.81 1.49 10.53
N CYS A 56 -12.79 0.71 10.91
CA CYS A 56 -11.76 0.23 9.99
C CYS A 56 -12.28 -0.84 9.02
N ASP A 57 -13.25 -1.64 9.46
CA ASP A 57 -13.97 -2.61 8.63
C ASP A 57 -15.44 -2.19 8.52
N HIS A 58 -15.93 -2.05 7.30
CA HIS A 58 -17.33 -1.72 7.02
C HIS A 58 -17.74 -2.24 5.65
N ILE A 59 -18.96 -2.76 5.57
CA ILE A 59 -19.58 -3.23 4.34
C ILE A 59 -20.60 -2.19 3.91
N HIS A 60 -20.46 -1.70 2.67
CA HIS A 60 -21.38 -0.72 2.08
C HIS A 60 -22.12 -1.33 0.89
N TYR A 61 -23.44 -1.39 0.99
CA TYR A 61 -24.30 -1.91 -0.09
C TYR A 61 -24.77 -0.76 -0.99
N TYR A 62 -24.32 -0.77 -2.24
CA TYR A 62 -24.89 0.08 -3.28
C TYR A 62 -26.16 -0.59 -3.82
N TYR A 63 -27.26 0.14 -3.84
CA TYR A 63 -28.53 -0.34 -4.36
C TYR A 63 -29.04 0.59 -5.45
N SER A 64 -29.60 0.03 -6.51
CA SER A 64 -30.39 0.76 -7.51
C SER A 64 -31.87 0.49 -7.25
N LYS A 65 -32.69 1.53 -7.23
CA LYS A 65 -34.13 1.40 -7.09
C LYS A 65 -34.78 1.47 -8.47
N THR A 66 -35.51 0.44 -8.83
CA THR A 66 -36.40 0.45 -9.99
C THR A 66 -37.81 0.21 -9.48
N ALA A 67 -38.73 1.10 -9.83
CA ALA A 67 -40.14 0.95 -9.51
C ALA A 67 -40.92 0.65 -10.79
N SER A 68 -41.73 -0.41 -10.76
CA SER A 68 -42.75 -0.63 -11.79
C SER A 68 -43.95 0.27 -11.49
N VAL A 69 -44.33 1.11 -12.46
CA VAL A 69 -45.45 2.06 -12.30
C VAL A 69 -46.82 1.35 -12.28
N ALA A 70 -46.89 0.10 -12.77
CA ALA A 70 -48.12 -0.66 -12.89
C ALA A 70 -47.96 -2.05 -12.24
N TRP A 71 -48.17 -2.11 -10.92
CA TRP A 71 -48.43 -3.37 -10.21
C TRP A 71 -49.78 -3.27 -9.50
N PRO A 72 -50.65 -4.27 -9.59
CA PRO A 72 -50.51 -5.52 -10.35
C PRO A 72 -50.66 -5.34 -11.86
N ALA A 73 -49.86 -6.04 -12.67
CA ALA A 73 -49.99 -6.08 -14.12
C ALA A 73 -50.83 -7.30 -14.56
N GLY A 74 -51.76 -7.10 -15.50
CA GLY A 74 -52.56 -8.18 -16.08
C GLY A 74 -53.68 -8.70 -15.17
N THR A 75 -53.88 -10.02 -15.15
CA THR A 75 -54.99 -10.72 -14.48
C THR A 75 -54.70 -11.12 -13.03
N PHE A 76 -53.64 -10.58 -12.42
CA PHE A 76 -53.30 -10.88 -11.03
C PHE A 76 -54.44 -10.47 -10.10
N ARG A 77 -55.01 -11.46 -9.42
CA ARG A 77 -56.14 -11.32 -8.49
C ARG A 77 -55.76 -11.94 -7.17
N ILE A 78 -56.01 -11.22 -6.10
CA ILE A 78 -55.94 -11.76 -4.75
C ILE A 78 -57.40 -12.09 -4.35
N PRO A 79 -57.71 -13.32 -3.94
CA PRO A 79 -59.06 -13.67 -3.51
C PRO A 79 -59.49 -12.76 -2.35
N ASN A 80 -60.77 -12.36 -2.36
CA ASN A 80 -61.38 -11.41 -1.42
C ASN A 80 -60.87 -9.96 -1.46
N HIS A 81 -60.14 -9.54 -2.50
CA HIS A 81 -59.73 -8.14 -2.65
C HIS A 81 -60.09 -7.55 -4.02
N THR A 82 -60.51 -6.29 -4.03
CA THR A 82 -60.75 -5.54 -5.27
C THR A 82 -59.43 -5.03 -5.86
N ILE A 83 -59.41 -4.76 -7.16
CA ILE A 83 -58.20 -4.26 -7.85
C ILE A 83 -57.76 -2.90 -7.28
N GLU A 84 -58.70 -2.06 -6.86
CA GLU A 84 -58.42 -0.76 -6.25
C GLU A 84 -57.79 -0.89 -4.86
N GLU A 85 -58.27 -1.83 -4.04
CA GLU A 85 -57.67 -2.13 -2.73
C GLU A 85 -56.24 -2.66 -2.89
N ILE A 86 -56.01 -3.51 -3.89
CA ILE A 86 -54.68 -4.05 -4.17
C ILE A 86 -53.73 -2.90 -4.59
N ARG A 87 -54.19 -2.00 -5.47
CA ARG A 87 -53.39 -0.88 -5.96
C ARG A 87 -53.01 0.13 -4.87
N ASN A 88 -53.90 0.37 -3.91
CA ASN A 88 -53.69 1.40 -2.89
C ASN A 88 -52.99 0.89 -1.62
N ASN A 89 -53.14 -0.40 -1.30
CA ASN A 89 -52.67 -0.94 -0.01
C ASN A 89 -51.49 -1.92 -0.13
N PHE A 90 -51.22 -2.46 -1.32
CA PHE A 90 -50.17 -3.46 -1.50
C PHE A 90 -48.96 -2.89 -2.24
N ALA A 91 -47.77 -3.28 -1.78
CA ALA A 91 -46.50 -2.98 -2.43
C ALA A 91 -45.65 -4.24 -2.50
N VAL A 92 -45.09 -4.53 -3.67
CA VAL A 92 -44.15 -5.63 -3.87
C VAL A 92 -42.74 -5.07 -3.97
N MET A 93 -41.84 -5.60 -3.15
CA MET A 93 -40.42 -5.25 -3.15
C MET A 93 -39.59 -6.51 -3.43
N ASN A 94 -38.89 -6.52 -4.55
CA ASN A 94 -37.95 -7.58 -4.90
C ASN A 94 -36.52 -7.11 -4.59
N ILE A 95 -35.86 -7.80 -3.66
CA ILE A 95 -34.47 -7.51 -3.28
C ILE A 95 -33.60 -8.65 -3.79
N TYR A 96 -32.64 -8.31 -4.65
CA TYR A 96 -31.69 -9.26 -5.21
C TYR A 96 -30.32 -8.61 -5.40
N PHE A 97 -29.27 -9.42 -5.40
CA PHE A 97 -27.93 -8.95 -5.73
C PHE A 97 -27.79 -8.91 -7.26
N SER A 98 -27.31 -7.78 -7.78
CA SER A 98 -27.03 -7.63 -9.22
C SER A 98 -25.92 -8.58 -9.69
N SER A 99 -24.98 -8.91 -8.80
CA SER A 99 -23.87 -9.82 -9.08
C SER A 99 -23.47 -10.61 -7.83
N THR A 100 -22.86 -11.78 -8.03
CA THR A 100 -22.37 -12.67 -6.95
C THR A 100 -21.00 -12.26 -6.39
N ARG A 101 -20.38 -11.21 -6.93
CA ARG A 101 -19.05 -10.72 -6.53
C ARG A 101 -19.15 -9.31 -6.00
N TYR A 102 -18.36 -9.00 -4.97
CA TYR A 102 -18.32 -7.67 -4.34
C TYR A 102 -16.90 -7.07 -4.39
N PRO A 103 -16.77 -5.76 -4.60
CA PRO A 103 -15.48 -5.08 -4.52
C PRO A 103 -15.03 -4.97 -3.05
N LYS A 104 -13.78 -5.36 -2.78
CA LYS A 104 -13.14 -5.18 -1.47
C LYS A 104 -12.04 -4.12 -1.57
N ILE A 105 -12.14 -3.07 -0.76
CA ILE A 105 -11.14 -2.00 -0.68
C ILE A 105 -10.41 -2.16 0.65
N THR A 106 -9.09 -2.23 0.61
CA THR A 106 -8.25 -2.35 1.80
C THR A 106 -7.13 -1.32 1.71
N LYS A 107 -6.96 -0.54 2.77
CA LYS A 107 -5.87 0.44 2.88
C LYS A 107 -4.63 -0.27 3.40
N LYS A 108 -3.52 -0.14 2.68
CA LYS A 108 -2.19 -0.62 3.08
C LYS A 108 -1.21 0.55 3.09
N LEU A 109 -0.14 0.43 3.86
CA LEU A 109 0.96 1.40 3.86
C LEU A 109 1.64 1.39 2.49
N ILE A 110 1.98 2.58 1.97
CA ILE A 110 2.60 2.75 0.63
C ILE A 110 4.09 2.37 0.67
N TYR A 111 4.73 2.52 1.83
CA TYR A 111 6.13 2.17 2.04
C TYR A 111 6.29 1.44 3.36
N LEU A 112 6.89 0.25 3.31
CA LEU A 112 7.38 -0.47 4.48
C LEU A 112 8.89 -0.33 4.58
N PHE A 113 9.44 -0.63 5.76
CA PHE A 113 10.89 -0.68 5.98
C PHE A 113 11.59 -1.64 5.02
N ASN A 114 10.94 -2.77 4.71
CA ASN A 114 11.46 -3.75 3.77
C ASN A 114 11.59 -3.18 2.34
N ASP A 115 10.67 -2.31 1.92
CA ASP A 115 10.71 -1.68 0.61
C ASP A 115 11.85 -0.66 0.52
N LEU A 116 12.11 0.06 1.62
CA LEU A 116 13.26 0.97 1.73
C LEU A 116 14.58 0.20 1.65
N LEU A 117 14.69 -0.90 2.39
CA LEU A 117 15.89 -1.75 2.36
C LEU A 117 16.13 -2.39 1.01
N ALA A 118 15.08 -2.82 0.31
CA ALA A 118 15.22 -3.39 -1.03
C ALA A 118 15.78 -2.36 -2.02
N ASN A 119 15.26 -1.14 -2.00
CA ASN A 119 15.70 -0.08 -2.92
C ASN A 119 17.11 0.43 -2.59
N THR A 120 17.41 0.67 -1.31
CA THR A 120 18.73 1.15 -0.87
C THR A 120 19.79 0.05 -0.94
N GLY A 121 19.42 -1.19 -0.59
CA GLY A 121 20.34 -2.32 -0.58
C GLY A 121 20.86 -2.70 -1.96
N GLY A 122 20.05 -2.57 -3.01
CA GLY A 122 20.51 -2.80 -4.39
C GLY A 122 21.59 -1.82 -4.83
N LEU A 123 21.40 -0.53 -4.55
CA LEU A 123 22.37 0.51 -4.89
C LEU A 123 23.65 0.39 -4.05
N LEU A 124 23.52 0.20 -2.73
CA LEU A 124 24.67 0.00 -1.84
C LEU A 124 25.44 -1.28 -2.20
N GLY A 125 24.74 -2.37 -2.56
CA GLY A 125 25.36 -3.61 -3.01
C GLY A 125 26.19 -3.43 -4.26
N LEU A 126 25.74 -2.61 -5.22
CA LEU A 126 26.51 -2.28 -6.42
C LEU A 126 27.80 -1.51 -6.09
N PHE A 127 27.71 -0.49 -5.23
CA PHE A 127 28.88 0.30 -4.82
C PHE A 127 29.89 -0.54 -4.03
N VAL A 128 29.42 -1.36 -3.09
CA VAL A 128 30.28 -2.28 -2.33
C VAL A 128 30.90 -3.32 -3.26
N GLY A 129 30.13 -3.85 -4.22
CA GLY A 129 30.63 -4.82 -5.21
C GLY A 129 31.76 -4.25 -6.07
N PHE A 130 31.58 -3.05 -6.63
CA PHE A 130 32.64 -2.38 -7.40
C PHE A 130 33.88 -2.08 -6.54
N SER A 131 33.67 -1.59 -5.31
CA SER A 131 34.76 -1.33 -4.37
C SER A 131 35.54 -2.60 -4.02
N LEU A 132 34.86 -3.75 -3.92
CA LEU A 132 35.47 -5.01 -3.53
C LEU A 132 36.26 -5.63 -4.70
N LEU A 133 35.74 -5.54 -5.93
CA LEU A 133 36.50 -5.92 -7.14
C LEU A 133 37.78 -5.09 -7.28
N SER A 134 37.69 -3.78 -7.09
CA SER A 134 38.86 -2.89 -7.14
C SER A 134 39.87 -3.21 -6.03
N ALA A 135 39.41 -3.50 -4.81
CA ALA A 135 40.30 -3.91 -3.72
C ALA A 135 41.04 -5.22 -4.04
N VAL A 136 40.34 -6.22 -4.57
CA VAL A 136 40.93 -7.49 -5.00
C VAL A 136 41.99 -7.27 -6.08
N GLU A 137 41.70 -6.44 -7.07
CA GLU A 137 42.67 -6.08 -8.12
C GLU A 137 43.94 -5.42 -7.54
N LEU A 138 43.77 -4.49 -6.59
CA LEU A 138 44.89 -3.85 -5.90
C LEU A 138 45.75 -4.86 -5.14
N PHE A 139 45.13 -5.81 -4.44
CA PHE A 139 45.87 -6.87 -3.74
C PHE A 139 46.67 -7.73 -4.72
N PHE A 140 46.05 -8.18 -5.82
CA PHE A 140 46.77 -8.95 -6.85
C PHE A 140 47.95 -8.17 -7.44
N TYR A 141 47.76 -6.88 -7.72
CA TYR A 141 48.83 -6.02 -8.22
C TYR A 141 49.99 -5.90 -7.21
N MET A 142 49.69 -5.73 -5.92
CA MET A 142 50.71 -5.69 -4.86
C MET A 142 51.49 -7.02 -4.76
N PHE A 143 50.79 -8.17 -4.78
CA PHE A 143 51.45 -9.48 -4.78
C PHE A 143 52.35 -9.66 -6.01
N TRP A 144 51.89 -9.24 -7.19
CA TRP A 144 52.68 -9.30 -8.42
C TRP A 144 53.94 -8.44 -8.35
N LEU A 145 53.84 -7.22 -7.82
CA LEU A 145 54.99 -6.33 -7.62
C LEU A 145 56.02 -6.93 -6.67
N ILE A 146 55.57 -7.48 -5.54
CA ILE A 146 56.46 -8.13 -4.55
C ILE A 146 57.15 -9.33 -5.20
N TRP A 147 56.42 -10.17 -5.92
CA TRP A 147 56.97 -11.34 -6.61
C TRP A 147 58.04 -10.96 -7.66
N LYS A 148 57.76 -9.93 -8.47
CA LYS A 148 58.73 -9.41 -9.46
C LYS A 148 59.98 -8.84 -8.79
N SER A 149 59.82 -8.11 -7.68
CA SER A 149 60.95 -7.58 -6.91
C SER A 149 61.81 -8.71 -6.34
N TYR A 150 61.19 -9.75 -5.80
CA TYR A 150 61.88 -10.93 -5.29
C TYR A 150 62.65 -11.67 -6.39
N LEU A 151 62.04 -11.89 -7.55
CA LEU A 151 62.71 -12.48 -8.72
C LEU A 151 63.87 -11.63 -9.24
N MET A 152 63.73 -10.30 -9.26
CA MET A 152 64.78 -9.37 -9.69
C MET A 152 65.97 -9.39 -8.72
N ASN A 153 65.72 -9.38 -7.40
CA ASN A 153 66.77 -9.48 -6.39
C ASN A 153 67.52 -10.82 -6.49
N ASN A 154 66.81 -11.94 -6.68
CA ASN A 154 67.46 -13.24 -6.91
C ASN A 154 68.31 -13.26 -8.19
N LYS A 155 67.86 -12.58 -9.26
CA LYS A 155 68.64 -12.46 -10.51
C LYS A 155 69.88 -11.56 -10.38
N ILE A 156 69.87 -10.56 -9.50
CA ILE A 156 71.04 -9.72 -9.20
C ILE A 156 72.02 -10.49 -8.31
N ASN A 157 71.54 -11.14 -7.25
CA ASN A 157 72.37 -11.95 -6.35
C ASN A 157 73.09 -13.07 -7.13
N ASN A 158 72.37 -13.80 -7.99
CA ASN A 158 72.98 -14.83 -8.85
C ASN A 158 73.99 -14.27 -9.87
N ARG A 159 73.90 -12.98 -10.26
CA ARG A 159 74.90 -12.32 -11.11
C ARG A 159 76.13 -11.86 -10.33
N PHE A 160 75.98 -11.48 -9.07
CA PHE A 160 77.11 -11.15 -8.19
C PHE A 160 77.92 -12.40 -7.82
N ASP A 161 77.27 -13.53 -7.54
CA ASP A 161 77.98 -14.81 -7.31
C ASP A 161 78.82 -15.20 -8.53
N LYS A 162 78.24 -15.14 -9.74
CA LYS A 162 78.94 -15.51 -10.97
C LYS A 162 80.11 -14.59 -11.33
N ASN A 163 80.12 -13.34 -10.86
CA ASN A 163 81.21 -12.39 -11.06
C ASN A 163 82.35 -12.53 -10.04
N ASN A 164 82.09 -13.13 -8.87
CA ASN A 164 83.11 -13.41 -7.86
C ASN A 164 83.85 -14.75 -8.10
N ASP A 165 83.29 -15.63 -8.93
CA ASP A 165 83.88 -16.94 -9.29
C ASP A 165 84.72 -16.93 -10.58
N SER A 166 84.97 -15.78 -11.21
CA SER A 166 85.88 -15.73 -12.37
C SER A 166 87.34 -15.82 -11.91
N PRO A 167 88.11 -16.87 -12.28
CA PRO A 167 89.50 -17.00 -11.88
C PRO A 167 90.35 -15.94 -12.56
N ILE A 168 91.19 -15.26 -11.76
CA ILE A 168 92.24 -14.36 -12.21
C ILE A 168 93.28 -15.21 -12.94
N TYR A 169 93.37 -15.09 -14.27
CA TYR A 169 94.45 -15.70 -15.03
C TYR A 169 95.77 -14.97 -14.70
N PRO A 170 96.84 -15.67 -14.31
CA PRO A 170 98.12 -15.01 -14.11
C PRO A 170 98.70 -14.64 -15.47
N TYR A 171 98.93 -13.34 -15.67
CA TYR A 171 99.79 -12.85 -16.75
C TYR A 171 101.23 -13.33 -16.45
N ILE A 172 101.77 -14.18 -17.31
CA ILE A 172 103.18 -14.56 -17.31
C ILE A 172 103.80 -13.98 -18.58
N ASN A 173 104.60 -12.94 -18.35
CA ASN A 173 105.70 -12.35 -19.14
C ASN A 173 105.60 -12.35 -20.67
#